data_AF-A0A1I1P3D0-F1
#
_entry.id   AF-A0A1I1P3D0-F1
#
_cell.length_a   1.000
_cell.length_b   1.000
_cell.length_c   1.000
_cell.angle_alpha   90.00
_cell.angle_beta   90.00
_cell.angle_gamma   90.00
#
_symmetry.space_group_name_H-M   'P 1'
#
loop_
_entity.id
_entity.type
_entity.pdbx_description
1 polymer ?
#
loop_
_entity_poly.entity_id
_entity_poly.type
_entity_poly.pdbx_seq_one_letter_code
_entity_poly.pdbx_strand_id
1 'polypeptide(L)'
;MFVAYTDASIQHGRSFLSFVIEFENGNVVRKRIAIDETSSNMAEALAVLELTSFLSYYNFFKGILFLDLNAVINSIRGKRVKGLEKYSKYCAALKEAGN
;
A
#
# COMPACT_ATOMS: atom_id res chain seq x y z
N MET A 1 14.61 -3.22 -9.52
CA MET A 1 13.97 -3.17 -8.19
C MET A 1 13.13 -1.91 -8.12
N PHE A 2 12.10 -1.86 -7.28
CA PHE A 2 11.30 -0.65 -7.08
C PHE A 2 11.03 -0.38 -5.61
N VAL A 3 10.70 0.87 -5.31
CA VAL A 3 10.11 1.28 -4.04
C VAL A 3 8.75 1.88 -4.34
N ALA A 4 7.71 1.44 -3.62
CA ALA A 4 6.38 1.97 -3.82
C ALA A 4 5.75 2.46 -2.51
N TYR A 5 4.96 3.51 -2.64
CA TYR A 5 4.21 4.16 -1.57
C TYR A 5 2.76 4.19 -1.96
N THR A 6 1.87 4.00 -1.00
CA THR A 6 0.43 4.21 -1.21
C THR A 6 -0.12 5.08 -0.09
N ASP A 7 -1.11 5.88 -0.42
CA ASP A 7 -1.86 6.68 0.54
C ASP A 7 -3.30 6.86 0.04
N ALA A 8 -4.21 7.11 0.97
CA ALA A 8 -5.60 7.43 0.69
C ALA A 8 -6.03 8.63 1.52
N SER A 9 -6.73 9.57 0.88
CA SER A 9 -7.28 10.74 1.57
C SER A 9 -8.74 10.96 1.22
N ILE A 10 -9.52 11.43 2.19
CA ILE A 10 -10.93 11.79 1.97
C ILE A 10 -11.02 13.31 1.82
N GLN A 11 -11.61 13.76 0.71
CA GLN A 11 -11.90 15.16 0.46
C GLN A 11 -13.31 15.29 -0.11
N HIS A 12 -14.12 16.17 0.47
CA HIS A 12 -15.48 16.47 0.00
C HIS A 12 -16.38 15.24 -0.20
N GLY A 13 -16.29 14.24 0.68
CA GLY A 13 -17.11 13.02 0.59
C GLY A 13 -16.66 12.02 -0.48
N ARG A 14 -15.47 12.20 -1.05
CA ARG A 14 -14.82 11.26 -1.96
C ARG A 14 -13.46 10.83 -1.43
N SER A 15 -13.10 9.59 -1.72
CA SER A 15 -11.77 9.08 -1.42
C SER A 15 -10.87 9.23 -2.64
N PHE A 16 -9.66 9.69 -2.40
CA PHE A 16 -8.59 9.81 -3.38
C PHE A 16 -7.53 8.80 -3.02
N LEU A 17 -7.50 7.72 -3.79
CA LEU A 17 -6.46 6.70 -3.70
C LEU A 17 -5.25 7.20 -4.48
N SER A 18 -4.07 7.04 -3.93
CA SER A 18 -2.85 7.45 -4.60
C SER A 18 -1.72 6.47 -4.35
N PHE A 19 -0.89 6.27 -5.35
CA PHE A 19 0.36 5.55 -5.20
C PHE A 19 1.47 6.15 -6.05
N VAL A 20 2.70 5.93 -5.60
CA VAL A 20 3.94 6.29 -6.29
C VAL A 20 4.83 5.06 -6.35
N ILE A 21 5.44 4.80 -7.50
CA ILE A 21 6.44 3.74 -7.69
C ILE A 21 7.69 4.39 -8.26
N GLU A 22 8.81 4.24 -7.59
CA GLU A 22 10.13 4.68 -8.03
C GLU A 22 10.99 3.45 -8.37
N PHE A 23 11.57 3.45 -9.56
CA PHE A 23 12.43 2.38 -10.06
C PHE A 23 13.90 2.77 -9.93
N GLU A 24 14.80 1.79 -9.82
CA GLU A 24 16.25 2.01 -9.70
C GLU A 24 16.85 2.86 -10.83
N ASN A 25 16.25 2.87 -12.02
CA ASN A 25 16.70 3.67 -13.14
C ASN A 25 16.21 5.13 -13.10
N GLY A 26 15.58 5.54 -12.00
CA GLY A 26 15.03 6.88 -11.80
C GLY A 26 13.64 7.09 -12.43
N ASN A 27 13.05 6.07 -13.07
CA ASN A 27 11.69 6.19 -13.57
C ASN A 27 10.70 6.26 -12.41
N VAL A 28 9.69 7.12 -12.54
CA VAL A 28 8.65 7.31 -11.53
C VAL A 28 7.27 7.14 -12.16
N VAL A 29 6.44 6.32 -11.54
CA VAL A 29 5.01 6.19 -11.84
C VAL A 29 4.21 6.81 -10.72
N ARG A 30 3.24 7.65 -11.06
CA ARG A 30 2.30 8.24 -10.11
C ARG A 30 0.89 8.01 -10.61
N LYS A 31 0.01 7.52 -9.72
CA LYS A 31 -1.41 7.34 -10.05
C LYS A 31 -2.26 7.91 -8.94
N ARG A 32 -3.36 8.55 -9.31
CA ARG A 32 -4.40 9.03 -8.41
C ARG A 32 -5.78 8.64 -8.97
N ILE A 33 -6.64 8.10 -8.12
CA ILE A 33 -7.98 7.64 -8.49
C ILE A 33 -8.97 8.22 -7.49
N ALA A 34 -10.02 8.84 -7.99
CA ALA A 34 -11.15 9.29 -7.17
C ALA A 34 -12.23 8.19 -7.16
N ILE A 35 -12.72 7.83 -5.98
CA ILE A 35 -13.80 6.86 -5.79
C ILE A 35 -14.86 7.44 -4.85
N ASP A 36 -16.10 7.01 -5.03
CA ASP A 36 -17.22 7.36 -4.15
C ASP A 36 -17.23 6.41 -2.93
N GLU A 37 -16.18 6.51 -2.09
CA GLU A 37 -16.04 5.84 -0.80
C GLU A 37 -15.74 6.89 0.27
N THR A 38 -16.33 6.75 1.46
CA THR A 38 -16.22 7.73 2.56
C THR A 38 -15.53 7.15 3.80
N SER A 39 -15.31 5.83 3.85
CA SER A 39 -14.57 5.15 4.90
C SER A 39 -13.07 5.23 4.64
N SER A 40 -12.33 5.88 5.55
CA SER A 40 -10.86 6.03 5.44
C SER A 40 -10.17 4.67 5.39
N ASN A 41 -10.59 3.75 6.26
CA ASN A 41 -10.01 2.40 6.33
C ASN A 41 -10.25 1.62 5.02
N MET A 42 -11.42 1.79 4.40
CA MET A 42 -11.70 1.14 3.12
C MET A 42 -10.88 1.78 2.00
N ALA A 43 -10.76 3.11 2.01
CA ALA A 43 -9.93 3.83 1.06
C ALA A 43 -8.46 3.39 1.13
N GLU A 44 -7.88 3.28 2.33
CA GLU A 44 -6.52 2.75 2.52
C GLU A 44 -6.37 1.32 1.97
N ALA A 45 -7.31 0.43 2.30
CA ALA A 45 -7.30 -0.95 1.81
C ALA A 45 -7.40 -1.01 0.27
N LEU A 46 -8.22 -0.15 -0.33
CA LEU A 46 -8.37 -0.04 -1.78
C LEU A 46 -7.11 0.54 -2.45
N ALA A 47 -6.42 1.49 -1.81
CA ALA A 47 -5.17 2.02 -2.33
C ALA A 47 -4.08 0.94 -2.39
N VAL A 48 -3.98 0.10 -1.35
CA VAL A 48 -3.10 -1.08 -1.34
C VAL A 48 -3.49 -2.08 -2.43
N LEU A 49 -4.79 -2.38 -2.56
CA LEU A 49 -5.29 -3.30 -3.58
C LEU A 49 -4.97 -2.80 -5.00
N GLU A 50 -5.15 -1.51 -5.24
CA GLU A 50 -4.87 -0.89 -6.52
C GLU A 50 -3.37 -0.93 -6.86
N LEU A 51 -2.50 -0.59 -5.91
CA LEU A 51 -1.05 -0.69 -6.09
C LEU A 51 -0.63 -2.13 -6.39
N THR A 52 -1.09 -3.10 -5.60
CA THR A 52 -0.74 -4.52 -5.80
C THR A 52 -1.29 -5.07 -7.12
N SER A 53 -2.50 -4.66 -7.53
CA SER A 53 -3.08 -5.01 -8.83
C SER A 53 -2.27 -4.43 -9.99
N PHE A 54 -1.84 -3.17 -9.87
CA PHE A 54 -0.98 -2.52 -10.85
C PHE A 54 0.36 -3.27 -10.99
N LEU A 55 1.04 -3.55 -9.87
CA LEU A 55 2.30 -4.29 -9.86
C LEU A 55 2.14 -5.67 -10.48
N SER A 56 1.06 -6.39 -10.15
CA SER A 56 0.77 -7.71 -10.71
C SER A 56 0.51 -7.64 -12.21
N TYR A 57 -0.25 -6.66 -12.69
CA TYR A 57 -0.58 -6.50 -14.11
C TYR A 57 0.68 -6.29 -14.97
N TYR A 58 1.64 -5.52 -14.47
CA TYR A 58 2.90 -5.25 -15.17
C TYR A 58 4.04 -6.22 -14.81
N ASN A 59 3.76 -7.30 -14.05
CA ASN A 59 4.77 -8.28 -13.63
C ASN A 59 5.94 -7.69 -12.82
N PHE A 60 5.67 -6.69 -11.99
CA PHE A 60 6.65 -6.08 -11.09
C PHE A 60 6.67 -6.79 -9.73
N PHE A 61 7.61 -7.73 -9.56
CA PHE A 61 7.64 -8.58 -8.35
C PHE A 61 8.78 -8.27 -7.37
N LYS A 62 9.82 -7.53 -7.80
CA LYS A 62 11.01 -7.26 -6.97
C LYS A 62 11.03 -5.81 -6.51
N GLY A 63 10.54 -5.55 -5.30
CA GLY A 63 10.53 -4.22 -4.70
C GLY A 63 10.14 -4.20 -3.22
N ILE A 64 10.06 -2.99 -2.68
CA ILE A 64 9.67 -2.69 -1.29
C ILE A 64 8.37 -1.87 -1.33
N LEU A 65 7.39 -2.24 -0.50
CA LEU A 65 6.17 -1.48 -0.31
C LEU A 65 6.22 -0.76 1.04
N PHE A 66 6.08 0.55 1.04
CA PHE A 66 5.88 1.40 2.22
C PHE A 66 4.40 1.75 2.32
N LEU A 67 3.79 1.35 3.43
CA LEU A 67 2.36 1.45 3.64
C LEU A 67 2.16 1.95 5.08
N ASP A 68 1.44 3.06 5.27
CA ASP A 68 1.02 3.52 6.60
C ASP A 68 -0.25 2.74 6.98
N LEU A 69 -0.21 1.97 8.08
CA LEU A 69 -0.98 0.72 8.13
C LEU A 69 -1.49 0.26 9.51
N ASN A 70 -1.71 1.12 10.50
CA ASN A 70 -2.25 0.61 11.76
C ASN A 70 -3.63 -0.08 11.59
N ALA A 71 -4.50 0.39 10.69
CA ALA A 71 -5.80 -0.25 10.43
C ALA A 71 -5.71 -1.48 9.54
N VAL A 72 -4.97 -1.39 8.43
CA VAL A 72 -4.92 -2.46 7.42
C VAL A 72 -3.94 -3.59 7.79
N ILE A 73 -2.92 -3.38 8.63
CA ILE A 73 -2.15 -4.49 9.25
C ILE A 73 -3.07 -5.39 10.07
N ASN A 74 -4.02 -4.81 10.81
CA ASN A 74 -4.96 -5.59 11.62
C ASN A 74 -5.93 -6.41 10.75
N SER A 75 -6.38 -5.85 9.61
CA SER A 75 -7.22 -6.57 8.64
C SER A 75 -6.45 -7.67 7.88
N ILE A 76 -5.18 -7.45 7.59
CA ILE A 76 -4.31 -8.41 6.90
C ILE A 76 -3.90 -9.57 7.83
N ARG A 77 -3.61 -9.30 9.12
CA ARG A 77 -3.23 -10.34 10.10
C ARG A 77 -4.31 -11.41 10.32
N GLY A 78 -5.59 -11.06 10.14
CA GLY A 78 -6.71 -12.00 10.28
C GLY A 78 -6.92 -12.94 9.08
N LYS A 79 -6.35 -12.65 7.91
CA LYS A 79 -6.49 -13.47 6.70
C LYS A 79 -5.13 -14.05 6.32
N ARG A 80 -5.00 -15.38 6.34
CA ARG A 80 -3.82 -16.13 5.85
C ARG A 80 -3.66 -15.92 4.33
N VAL A 81 -3.15 -14.76 3.93
CA VAL A 81 -2.75 -14.48 2.55
C VAL A 81 -1.29 -14.91 2.42
N LYS A 82 -1.06 -16.07 1.78
CA LYS A 82 0.29 -16.55 1.45
C LYS A 82 0.97 -15.51 0.56
N GLY A 83 2.01 -14.86 1.09
CA GLY A 83 2.75 -13.78 0.43
C GLY A 83 3.01 -12.56 1.34
N LEU A 84 2.21 -12.37 2.39
CA LEU A 84 2.29 -11.20 3.28
C LEU A 84 2.96 -11.48 4.65
N GLU A 85 3.31 -12.73 4.98
CA GLU A 85 3.98 -13.10 6.25
C GLU A 85 5.31 -12.35 6.47
N LYS A 86 5.99 -11.99 5.38
CA LYS A 86 7.24 -11.23 5.42
C LYS A 86 7.03 -9.78 5.90
N TYR A 87 5.88 -9.18 5.57
CA TYR A 87 5.52 -7.81 5.97
C TYR A 87 5.18 -7.73 7.46
N SER A 88 4.49 -8.73 8.01
CA SER A 88 4.18 -8.76 9.46
C SER A 88 5.44 -8.79 10.33
N LYS A 89 6.50 -9.48 9.89
CA LYS A 89 7.79 -9.49 10.58
C LYS A 89 8.54 -8.17 10.46
N TYR A 90 8.45 -7.51 9.30
CA TYR A 90 9.09 -6.21 9.07
C TYR A 90 8.44 -5.08 9.90
N CYS A 91 7.11 -5.05 9.99
CA CYS A 91 6.41 -4.10 10.85
C CYS A 91 6.67 -4.33 12.35
N ALA A 92 6.91 -5.58 12.77
CA ALA A 92 7.33 -5.88 14.15
C ALA A 92 8.75 -5.35 14.42
N ALA A 93 9.69 -5.56 13.49
CA ALA A 93 11.06 -5.07 13.59
C ALA A 93 11.14 -3.52 13.62
N LEU A 94 10.29 -2.83 12.86
CA LEU A 94 10.23 -1.35 12.88
C LEU A 94 9.66 -0.80 14.20
N LYS A 95 8.77 -1.52 14.88
CA LYS A 95 8.29 -1.15 16.23
C LYS A 95 9.35 -1.37 17.31
N GLU A 96 10.22 -2.36 17.14
CA GLU A 96 11.33 -2.61 18.07
C GLU A 96 12.51 -1.65 17.86
N ALA A 97 12.75 -1.20 16.63
CA ALA A 97 13.81 -0.25 16.29
C ALA A 97 13.46 1.23 16.60
N GLY A 98 12.22 1.50 17.00
CA GLY A 98 11.71 2.85 17.31
C GLY A 98 11.60 3.17 18.81
N ASN A 99 12.14 2.33 19.69
CA ASN A 99 12.23 2.55 21.14
C ASN A 99 13.69 2.73 21.57
#